data_AF-A0A660T368-F1
#
_entry.id   AF-A0A660T368-F1
#
_cell.length_a   1.000
_cell.length_b   1.000
_cell.length_c   1.000
_cell.angle_alpha   90.00
_cell.angle_beta   90.00
_cell.angle_gamma   90.00
#
_symmetry.space_group_name_H-M   'P 1'
#
loop_
_entity.id
_entity.type
_entity.pdbx_description
1 polymer ?
#
loop_
_entity_poly.entity_id
_entity_poly.type
_entity_poly.pdbx_seq_one_letter_code
_entity_poly.pdbx_strand_id
1 'polypeptide(L)'
;GDTDKKELYDPEKGTAQARKDAGTFLQNRIRQCETISALMDRPPLIVAPFDAELFGHWWFEGPQFLDALFREFHSTEHQLAQVTPGEYLHVWPHSQVTRPAFSSWGDKGYGQVWLDGSNDWIYRHTHKMVERMAELVDRFPDEKGLKLRTLNQAARELLLSQASDWPFIIKTGTTVLYAERRVKNHISNFNRIYESLCRNTVKTEWLTKLEKRNNIFKDIDYRAFRRREPGISA
;
A
#
# COMPACT_ATOMS: atom_id res chain seq x y z
N GLY A 1 22.92 -9.53 13.02
CA GLY A 1 24.36 -9.36 12.79
C GLY A 1 24.92 -10.61 12.17
N ASP A 2 25.86 -10.44 11.25
CA ASP A 2 26.52 -11.51 10.48
C ASP A 2 27.63 -12.21 11.27
N THR A 3 27.51 -12.21 12.60
CA THR A 3 28.43 -12.89 13.49
C THR A 3 27.86 -14.27 13.81
N ASP A 4 28.63 -15.32 13.52
CA ASP A 4 28.24 -16.70 13.86
C ASP A 4 28.16 -16.94 15.38
N LYS A 5 28.72 -16.02 16.18
CA LYS A 5 28.70 -16.05 17.64
C LYS A 5 27.56 -15.20 18.20
N LYS A 6 26.32 -15.62 17.98
CA LYS A 6 25.16 -14.99 18.63
C LYS A 6 25.02 -15.55 20.05
N GLU A 7 24.92 -14.67 21.03
CA GLU A 7 24.56 -15.05 22.40
C GLU A 7 23.05 -15.28 22.51
N LEU A 8 22.62 -15.89 23.61
CA LEU A 8 21.19 -16.02 23.93
C LEU A 8 20.58 -14.63 24.13
N TYR A 9 19.35 -14.48 23.64
CA TYR A 9 18.61 -13.25 23.78
C TYR A 9 18.25 -12.96 25.24
N ASP A 10 18.43 -11.70 25.65
CA ASP A 10 18.11 -11.18 26.98
C ASP A 10 16.99 -10.13 26.85
N PRO A 11 15.74 -10.49 27.17
CA PRO A 11 14.57 -9.61 26.99
C PRO A 11 14.63 -8.31 27.81
N GLU A 12 15.27 -8.35 28.98
CA GLU A 12 15.36 -7.19 29.86
C GLU A 12 16.30 -6.15 29.26
N LYS A 13 17.45 -6.57 28.72
CA LYS A 13 18.36 -5.68 27.99
C LYS A 13 17.72 -5.09 26.75
N GLY A 14 17.00 -5.90 25.96
CA GLY A 14 16.28 -5.41 24.77
C GLY A 14 15.25 -4.33 25.14
N THR A 15 14.43 -4.60 26.16
CA THR A 15 13.42 -3.65 26.64
C THR A 15 14.05 -2.36 27.19
N ALA A 16 15.13 -2.46 27.97
CA ALA A 16 15.85 -1.31 28.50
C ALA A 16 16.44 -0.44 27.39
N GLN A 17 17.00 -1.08 26.36
CA GLN A 17 17.55 -0.39 25.19
C GLN A 17 16.44 0.33 24.40
N ALA A 18 15.31 -0.33 24.12
CA ALA A 18 14.18 0.28 23.42
C ALA A 18 13.63 1.54 24.13
N ARG A 19 13.58 1.54 25.47
CA ARG A 19 13.21 2.73 26.26
C ARG A 19 14.23 3.87 26.09
N LYS A 20 15.52 3.55 26.14
CA LYS A 20 16.60 4.53 25.91
C LYS A 20 16.53 5.13 24.51
N ASP A 21 16.23 4.31 23.51
CA ASP A 21 16.09 4.73 22.11
C ASP A 21 14.86 5.63 21.94
N ALA A 22 13.74 5.32 22.61
CA ALA A 22 12.54 6.15 22.62
C ALA A 22 12.81 7.55 23.18
N GLY A 23 13.49 7.63 24.34
CA GLY A 23 13.91 8.90 24.92
C GLY A 23 14.84 9.69 23.99
N THR A 24 15.81 9.01 23.37
CA THR A 24 16.74 9.64 22.41
C THR A 24 16.00 10.16 21.18
N PHE A 25 15.06 9.39 20.63
CA PHE A 25 14.24 9.79 19.50
C PHE A 25 13.43 11.05 19.84
N LEU A 26 12.74 11.07 20.99
CA LEU A 26 11.95 12.20 21.43
C LEU A 26 12.81 13.48 21.57
N GLN A 27 13.94 13.39 22.26
CA GLN A 27 14.87 14.52 22.43
C GLN A 27 15.36 15.06 21.07
N ASN A 28 15.63 14.16 20.11
CA ASN A 28 16.01 14.55 18.76
C ASN A 28 14.86 15.21 17.97
N ARG A 29 13.58 14.91 18.27
CA ARG A 29 12.43 15.60 17.66
C ARG A 29 12.18 16.95 18.29
N ILE A 30 12.31 17.07 19.61
CA ILE A 30 12.23 18.33 20.35
C ILE A 30 13.23 19.32 19.77
N ARG A 31 14.52 18.94 19.74
CA ARG A 31 15.59 19.78 19.20
C ARG A 31 15.37 20.17 17.74
N GLN A 32 14.82 19.26 16.94
CA GLN A 32 14.45 19.55 15.55
C GLN A 32 13.37 20.64 15.50
N CYS A 33 12.29 20.49 16.26
CA CYS A 33 11.21 21.48 16.33
C CYS A 33 11.69 22.84 16.83
N GLU A 34 12.51 22.89 17.89
CA GLU A 34 13.10 24.13 18.40
C GLU A 34 13.89 24.86 17.31
N THR A 35 14.67 24.12 16.53
CA THR A 35 15.50 24.69 15.46
C THR A 35 14.65 25.28 14.33
N ILE A 36 13.60 24.57 13.90
CA ILE A 36 12.80 24.98 12.73
C ILE A 36 11.64 25.90 13.10
N SER A 37 11.18 25.92 14.35
CA SER A 37 10.07 26.77 14.79
C SER A 37 10.38 28.26 14.62
N ALA A 38 11.64 28.67 14.74
CA ALA A 38 12.05 30.05 14.48
C ALA A 38 11.97 30.46 13.00
N LEU A 39 11.83 29.49 12.09
CA LEU A 39 11.79 29.68 10.64
C LEU A 39 10.37 29.52 10.07
N MET A 40 9.37 29.28 10.91
CA MET A 40 8.00 28.96 10.51
C MET A 40 7.00 29.90 11.20
N ASP A 41 5.90 30.17 10.50
CA ASP A 41 4.76 30.97 10.99
C ASP A 41 3.78 30.15 11.85
N ARG A 42 4.06 28.86 12.05
CA ARG A 42 3.21 27.91 12.77
C ARG A 42 4.04 26.79 13.40
N PRO A 43 3.48 26.04 14.37
CA PRO A 43 4.15 24.89 14.95
C PRO A 43 4.58 23.88 13.88
N PRO A 44 5.84 23.45 13.86
CA PRO A 44 6.32 22.47 12.88
C PRO A 44 5.59 21.12 13.04
N LEU A 45 5.24 20.50 11.92
CA LEU A 45 4.70 19.14 11.87
C LEU A 45 5.78 18.17 11.39
N ILE A 46 6.23 17.27 12.25
CA ILE A 46 7.16 16.20 11.88
C ILE A 46 6.35 14.95 11.51
N VAL A 47 6.44 14.55 10.23
CA VAL A 47 5.86 13.30 9.74
C VAL A 47 6.96 12.25 9.61
N ALA A 48 6.86 11.16 10.37
CA ALA A 48 7.80 10.05 10.36
C ALA A 48 7.09 8.75 9.95
N PRO A 49 6.98 8.46 8.64
CA PRO A 49 6.33 7.25 8.15
C PRO A 49 7.28 6.05 8.24
N PHE A 50 6.75 4.91 8.66
CA PHE A 50 7.46 3.63 8.74
C PHE A 50 6.54 2.51 8.28
N ASP A 51 7.11 1.44 7.73
CA ASP A 51 6.37 0.19 7.52
C ASP A 51 5.96 -0.39 8.87
N ALA A 52 4.70 -0.79 9.03
CA ALA A 52 4.19 -1.29 10.30
C ALA A 52 4.95 -2.54 10.79
N GLU A 53 5.37 -3.40 9.85
CA GLU A 53 6.16 -4.60 10.14
C GLU A 53 7.54 -4.30 10.72
N LEU A 54 8.03 -3.05 10.60
CA LEU A 54 9.25 -2.65 11.29
C LEU A 54 9.11 -2.92 12.79
N PHE A 55 7.96 -2.60 13.38
CA PHE A 55 7.74 -2.69 14.81
C PHE A 55 7.15 -4.04 15.22
N GLY A 56 8.05 -4.98 15.56
CA GLY A 56 7.73 -6.28 16.16
C GLY A 56 8.08 -7.47 15.26
N HIS A 57 8.13 -7.27 13.93
CA HIS A 57 8.57 -8.31 13.00
C HIS A 57 10.06 -8.15 12.65
N TRP A 58 10.45 -7.01 12.08
CA TRP A 58 11.86 -6.76 11.74
C TRP A 58 12.69 -6.29 12.92
N TRP A 59 12.11 -5.41 13.75
CA TRP A 59 12.68 -5.01 15.03
C TRP A 59 11.78 -5.49 16.15
N PHE A 60 12.23 -6.54 16.84
CA PHE A 60 11.44 -7.25 17.84
C PHE A 60 10.95 -6.33 18.98
N GLU A 61 11.81 -5.42 19.44
CA GLU A 61 11.48 -4.47 20.51
C GLU A 61 10.71 -3.23 20.04
N GLY A 62 10.37 -3.15 18.75
CA GLY A 62 9.68 -2.00 18.18
C GLY A 62 8.36 -1.63 18.88
N PRO A 63 7.51 -2.59 19.30
CA PRO A 63 6.30 -2.26 20.07
C PRO A 63 6.64 -1.67 21.45
N GLN A 64 7.67 -2.17 22.14
CA GLN A 64 8.13 -1.61 23.42
C GLN A 64 8.69 -0.20 23.24
N PHE A 65 9.38 0.06 22.12
CA PHE A 65 9.83 1.40 21.76
C PHE A 65 8.64 2.35 21.55
N LEU A 66 7.62 1.95 20.80
CA LEU A 66 6.43 2.79 20.57
C LEU A 66 5.66 3.06 21.86
N ASP A 67 5.46 2.05 22.72
CA ASP A 67 4.83 2.22 24.04
C ASP A 67 5.64 3.21 24.91
N ALA A 68 6.95 3.01 25.01
CA ALA A 68 7.82 3.92 25.76
C ALA A 68 7.77 5.34 25.19
N LEU A 69 7.87 5.50 23.87
CA LEU A 69 7.83 6.79 23.20
C LEU A 69 6.53 7.52 23.51
N PHE A 70 5.37 6.85 23.39
CA PHE A 70 4.08 7.46 23.65
C PHE A 70 3.85 7.80 25.13
N ARG A 71 4.40 7.02 26.06
CA ARG A 71 4.40 7.37 27.49
C ARG A 71 5.27 8.59 27.77
N GLU A 72 6.44 8.69 27.15
CA GLU A 72 7.34 9.84 27.31
C GLU A 72 6.73 11.13 26.75
N PHE A 73 5.97 11.05 25.65
CA PHE A 73 5.19 12.18 25.15
C PHE A 73 4.13 12.68 26.16
N HIS A 74 3.61 11.81 27.03
CA HIS A 74 2.62 12.17 28.03
C HIS A 74 3.26 12.67 29.34
N SER A 75 4.45 12.17 29.70
CA SER A 75 5.18 12.58 30.91
C SER A 75 5.86 13.94 30.78
N THR A 76 6.22 14.32 29.55
CA THR A 76 6.87 15.60 29.26
C THR A 76 5.82 16.69 29.08
N GLU A 77 5.58 17.48 30.13
CA GLU A 77 4.73 18.67 30.05
C GLU A 77 5.26 19.60 28.93
N HIS A 78 4.49 19.68 27.84
CA HIS A 78 4.40 20.81 26.90
C HIS A 78 5.48 21.05 25.83
N GLN A 79 6.35 20.09 25.47
CA GLN A 79 7.34 20.34 24.39
C GLN A 79 6.87 19.92 22.99
N LEU A 80 6.14 18.82 22.86
CA LEU A 80 5.60 18.34 21.57
C LEU A 80 4.21 17.74 21.77
N ALA A 81 3.34 17.92 20.78
CA ALA A 81 2.02 17.30 20.74
C ALA A 81 1.97 16.19 19.69
N GLN A 82 1.34 15.07 20.05
CA GLN A 82 0.96 14.04 19.09
C GLN A 82 -0.35 14.45 18.44
N VAL A 83 -0.38 14.50 17.11
CA VAL A 83 -1.55 14.90 16.35
C VAL A 83 -1.70 14.00 15.13
N THR A 84 -2.94 13.75 14.74
CA THR A 84 -3.23 13.21 13.41
C THR A 84 -3.06 14.29 12.35
N PRO A 85 -2.78 13.91 11.09
CA PRO A 85 -2.74 14.89 9.99
C PRO A 85 -4.05 15.69 9.85
N GLY A 86 -5.21 15.05 10.12
CA GLY A 86 -6.51 15.70 10.05
C GLY A 86 -6.70 16.79 11.12
N GLU A 87 -6.29 16.52 12.36
CA GLU A 87 -6.35 17.51 13.45
C GLU A 87 -5.46 18.71 13.17
N TYR A 88 -4.23 18.48 12.68
CA TYR A 88 -3.32 19.57 12.33
C TYR A 88 -3.90 20.44 11.19
N LEU A 89 -4.44 19.82 10.14
CA LEU A 89 -5.05 20.54 9.02
C LEU A 89 -6.34 21.28 9.40
N HIS A 90 -7.07 20.81 10.42
CA HIS A 90 -8.23 21.53 10.94
C HIS A 90 -7.83 22.84 11.63
N VAL A 91 -6.73 22.82 12.40
CA VAL A 91 -6.21 24.03 13.08
C VAL A 91 -5.49 24.97 12.10
N TRP A 92 -4.77 24.40 11.11
CA TRP A 92 -3.98 25.14 10.13
C TRP A 92 -4.44 24.82 8.68
N PRO A 93 -5.63 25.30 8.27
CA PRO A 93 -6.25 24.93 6.99
C PRO A 93 -5.52 25.50 5.77
N HIS A 94 -4.78 26.60 5.95
CA HIS A 94 -4.04 27.24 4.88
C HIS A 94 -2.60 26.72 4.86
N SER A 95 -2.19 26.12 3.75
CA SER A 95 -0.82 25.69 3.50
C SER A 95 -0.36 26.21 2.15
N GLN A 96 0.96 26.33 1.98
CA GLN A 96 1.54 26.69 0.69
C GLN A 96 1.08 25.71 -0.40
N VAL A 97 0.57 26.26 -1.49
CA VAL A 97 0.24 25.47 -2.68
C VAL A 97 1.54 25.13 -3.41
N THR A 98 1.75 23.85 -3.66
CA THR A 98 2.92 23.32 -4.36
C THR A 98 2.49 22.29 -5.39
N ARG A 99 3.31 22.08 -6.42
CA ARG A 99 3.15 21.00 -7.39
C ARG A 99 4.26 19.97 -7.16
N PRO A 100 3.97 18.84 -6.51
CA PRO A 100 4.96 17.78 -6.32
C PRO A 100 5.54 17.33 -7.66
N ALA A 101 6.84 17.04 -7.68
CA ALA A 101 7.45 16.35 -8.80
C ALA A 101 7.01 14.87 -8.82
N PHE A 102 7.19 14.19 -9.95
CA PHE A 102 7.02 12.74 -9.99
C PHE A 102 8.09 12.08 -9.11
N SER A 103 7.65 11.48 -8.00
CA SER A 103 8.54 10.86 -7.02
C SER A 103 7.86 9.69 -6.32
N SER A 104 8.67 8.85 -5.67
CA SER A 104 8.23 7.84 -4.73
C SER A 104 9.13 7.88 -3.48
N TRP A 105 8.78 7.12 -2.45
CA TRP A 105 9.67 6.84 -1.32
C TRP A 105 10.53 5.58 -1.50
N GLY A 106 10.54 4.99 -2.71
CA GLY A 106 11.36 3.83 -3.05
C GLY A 106 12.81 4.19 -3.37
N ASP A 107 13.59 3.19 -3.81
CA ASP A 107 15.00 3.39 -4.19
C ASP A 107 15.18 4.56 -5.17
N LYS A 108 16.09 5.48 -4.82
CA LYS A 108 16.40 6.75 -5.52
C LYS A 108 15.23 7.73 -5.70
N GLY A 109 14.07 7.49 -5.08
CA GLY A 109 12.96 8.45 -5.04
C GLY A 109 12.11 8.55 -6.31
N TYR A 110 12.21 7.59 -7.23
CA TYR A 110 11.45 7.58 -8.50
C TYR A 110 10.68 6.27 -8.71
N GLY A 111 10.14 6.06 -9.92
CA GLY A 111 9.35 4.87 -10.27
C GLY A 111 10.16 3.60 -10.60
N GLN A 112 11.49 3.67 -10.63
CA GLN A 112 12.38 2.58 -11.10
C GLN A 112 12.25 1.25 -10.32
N VAL A 113 11.70 1.30 -9.09
CA VAL A 113 11.43 0.09 -8.32
C VAL A 113 10.29 -0.72 -8.96
N TRP A 114 9.31 -0.04 -9.55
CA TRP A 114 8.12 -0.66 -10.14
C TRP A 114 8.17 -0.71 -11.66
N LEU A 115 9.03 0.08 -12.30
CA LEU A 115 9.17 0.14 -13.76
C LEU A 115 10.65 0.11 -14.16
N ASP A 116 11.13 -1.09 -14.47
CA ASP A 116 12.41 -1.33 -15.11
C ASP A 116 12.38 -2.57 -16.02
N GLY A 117 13.51 -2.92 -16.63
CA GLY A 117 13.57 -4.05 -17.56
C GLY A 117 13.28 -5.44 -16.95
N SER A 118 13.21 -5.58 -15.63
CA SER A 118 12.84 -6.85 -14.97
C SER A 118 11.33 -7.04 -14.84
N ASN A 119 10.56 -5.94 -14.80
CA ASN A 119 9.14 -5.97 -14.48
C ASN A 119 8.24 -5.19 -15.48
N ASP A 120 8.81 -4.52 -16.48
CA ASP A 120 8.09 -3.75 -17.49
C ASP A 120 7.03 -4.57 -18.28
N TRP A 121 7.28 -5.88 -18.46
CA TRP A 121 6.40 -6.80 -19.17
C TRP A 121 5.00 -6.90 -18.55
N ILE A 122 4.84 -6.55 -17.26
CA ILE A 122 3.56 -6.58 -16.56
C ILE A 122 2.58 -5.57 -17.20
N TYR A 123 3.06 -4.37 -17.52
CA TYR A 123 2.22 -3.22 -17.83
C TYR A 123 1.43 -3.36 -19.13
N ARG A 124 2.01 -3.97 -20.17
CA ARG A 124 1.26 -4.24 -21.41
C ARG A 124 0.04 -5.13 -21.17
N HIS A 125 0.13 -6.06 -20.22
CA HIS A 125 -0.96 -6.98 -19.90
C HIS A 125 -2.00 -6.29 -19.01
N THR A 126 -1.58 -5.60 -17.96
CA THR A 126 -2.50 -4.91 -17.05
C THR A 126 -3.24 -3.77 -17.77
N HIS A 127 -2.58 -2.99 -18.63
CA HIS A 127 -3.24 -1.98 -19.46
C HIS A 127 -4.30 -2.61 -20.37
N LYS A 128 -4.00 -3.75 -21.00
CA LYS A 128 -4.99 -4.43 -21.85
C LYS A 128 -6.18 -4.95 -21.05
N MET A 129 -5.96 -5.39 -19.81
CA MET A 129 -7.03 -5.81 -18.91
C MET A 129 -7.91 -4.62 -18.50
N VAL A 130 -7.33 -3.43 -18.25
CA VAL A 130 -8.10 -2.21 -17.96
C VAL A 130 -9.02 -1.86 -19.13
N GLU A 131 -8.50 -1.87 -20.37
CA GLU A 131 -9.31 -1.62 -21.57
C GLU A 131 -10.49 -2.60 -21.69
N ARG A 132 -10.20 -3.90 -21.51
CA ARG A 132 -11.21 -4.97 -21.56
C ARG A 132 -12.21 -4.88 -20.43
N MET A 133 -11.79 -4.44 -19.25
CA MET A 133 -12.68 -4.26 -18.11
C MET A 133 -13.71 -3.16 -18.40
N ALA A 134 -13.26 -2.03 -18.96
CA ALA A 134 -14.16 -0.98 -19.42
C ALA A 134 -15.13 -1.49 -20.50
N GLU A 135 -14.63 -2.25 -21.49
CA GLU A 135 -15.49 -2.86 -22.52
C GLU A 135 -16.55 -3.79 -21.91
N LEU A 136 -16.19 -4.60 -20.90
CA LEU A 136 -17.14 -5.46 -20.20
C LEU A 136 -18.23 -4.65 -19.50
N VAL A 137 -17.89 -3.50 -18.90
CA VAL A 137 -18.90 -2.61 -18.29
C VAL A 137 -19.87 -2.07 -19.32
N ASP A 138 -19.36 -1.64 -20.49
CA ASP A 138 -20.18 -1.07 -21.56
C ASP A 138 -21.10 -2.13 -22.19
N ARG A 139 -20.59 -3.34 -22.40
CA ARG A 139 -21.35 -4.46 -22.98
C ARG A 139 -22.38 -5.07 -22.04
N PHE A 140 -22.11 -5.00 -20.74
CA PHE A 140 -22.92 -5.61 -19.71
C PHE A 140 -23.28 -4.55 -18.65
N PRO A 141 -24.18 -3.59 -18.93
CA PRO A 141 -24.40 -2.46 -18.03
C PRO A 141 -25.23 -2.81 -16.77
N ASP A 142 -26.15 -3.78 -16.85
CA ASP A 142 -27.03 -4.17 -15.74
C ASP A 142 -27.22 -5.70 -15.64
N GLU A 143 -26.12 -6.44 -15.60
CA GLU A 143 -26.19 -7.89 -15.43
C GLU A 143 -26.50 -8.31 -13.99
N LYS A 144 -27.12 -9.48 -13.84
CA LYS A 144 -27.52 -10.08 -12.56
C LYS A 144 -27.05 -11.53 -12.45
N GLY A 145 -27.18 -12.12 -11.26
CA GLY A 145 -26.91 -13.54 -11.03
C GLY A 145 -25.48 -13.96 -11.39
N LEU A 146 -25.34 -15.01 -12.22
CA LEU A 146 -24.04 -15.59 -12.56
C LEU A 146 -23.13 -14.62 -13.33
N LYS A 147 -23.69 -13.82 -14.24
CA LYS A 147 -22.90 -12.87 -15.03
C LYS A 147 -22.38 -11.72 -14.16
N LEU A 148 -23.20 -11.17 -13.27
CA LEU A 148 -22.77 -10.17 -12.27
C LEU A 148 -21.60 -10.69 -11.43
N ARG A 149 -21.74 -11.90 -10.89
CA ARG A 149 -20.67 -12.56 -10.12
C ARG A 149 -19.38 -12.71 -10.93
N THR A 150 -19.51 -13.11 -12.20
CA THR A 150 -18.38 -13.29 -13.11
C THR A 150 -17.67 -11.96 -13.40
N LEU A 151 -18.43 -10.89 -13.63
CA LEU A 151 -17.93 -9.53 -13.87
C LEU A 151 -17.23 -8.96 -12.62
N ASN A 152 -17.81 -9.17 -11.44
CA ASN A 152 -17.19 -8.81 -10.17
C ASN A 152 -15.89 -9.59 -9.94
N GLN A 153 -15.84 -10.86 -10.33
CA GLN A 153 -14.59 -11.62 -10.26
C GLN A 153 -13.55 -11.09 -11.26
N ALA A 154 -13.94 -10.65 -12.45
CA ALA A 154 -13.01 -10.00 -13.39
C ALA A 154 -12.40 -8.74 -12.78
N ALA A 155 -13.21 -7.91 -12.12
CA ALA A 155 -12.75 -6.73 -11.41
C ALA A 155 -11.70 -7.07 -10.33
N ARG A 156 -11.92 -8.14 -9.55
CA ARG A 156 -10.94 -8.63 -8.56
C ARG A 156 -9.65 -9.10 -9.20
N GLU A 157 -9.70 -9.88 -10.28
CA GLU A 157 -8.49 -10.33 -10.98
C GLU A 157 -7.71 -9.16 -11.57
N LEU A 158 -8.39 -8.13 -12.06
CA LEU A 158 -7.75 -6.89 -12.49
C LEU A 158 -7.02 -6.20 -11.34
N LEU A 159 -7.70 -5.91 -10.23
CA LEU A 159 -7.08 -5.25 -9.08
C LEU A 159 -5.91 -6.06 -8.50
N LEU A 160 -6.07 -7.38 -8.39
CA LEU A 160 -5.01 -8.27 -7.91
C LEU A 160 -3.80 -8.28 -8.87
N SER A 161 -4.00 -8.12 -10.17
CA SER A 161 -2.88 -7.99 -11.12
C SER A 161 -2.14 -6.64 -11.02
N GLN A 162 -2.78 -5.62 -10.44
CA GLN A 162 -2.25 -4.26 -10.31
C GLN A 162 -1.55 -3.99 -8.97
N ALA A 163 -1.47 -4.98 -8.07
CA ALA A 163 -0.77 -4.80 -6.81
C ALA A 163 0.73 -4.48 -7.05
N SER A 164 1.20 -3.39 -6.45
CA SER A 164 2.58 -2.91 -6.62
C SER A 164 3.62 -3.84 -6.00
N ASP A 165 3.20 -4.74 -5.11
CA ASP A 165 4.04 -5.77 -4.51
C ASP A 165 4.69 -6.67 -5.56
N TRP A 166 4.01 -6.95 -6.68
CA TRP A 166 4.56 -7.86 -7.69
C TRP A 166 5.83 -7.33 -8.36
N PRO A 167 5.82 -6.15 -9.00
CA PRO A 167 7.04 -5.59 -9.55
C PRO A 167 8.08 -5.27 -8.46
N PHE A 168 7.67 -4.94 -7.23
CA PHE A 168 8.58 -4.73 -6.09
C PHE A 168 9.34 -6.02 -5.70
N ILE A 169 8.65 -7.15 -5.55
CA ILE A 169 9.25 -8.45 -5.23
C ILE A 169 10.18 -8.91 -6.36
N ILE A 170 9.79 -8.68 -7.61
CA ILE A 170 10.63 -8.99 -8.78
C ILE A 170 11.91 -8.16 -8.73
N LYS A 171 11.80 -6.85 -8.46
CA LYS A 171 12.94 -5.92 -8.39
C LYS A 171 13.90 -6.24 -7.25
N THR A 172 13.36 -6.54 -6.07
CA THR A 172 14.14 -6.82 -4.85
C THR A 172 14.71 -8.24 -4.81
N GLY A 173 14.29 -9.12 -5.72
CA GLY A 173 14.88 -10.45 -5.88
C GLY A 173 14.49 -11.46 -4.80
N THR A 174 13.49 -11.17 -3.96
CA THR A 174 13.17 -12.00 -2.79
C THR A 174 12.46 -13.31 -3.18
N THR A 175 11.25 -13.22 -3.74
CA THR A 175 10.44 -14.39 -4.16
C THR A 175 9.93 -14.23 -5.60
N VAL A 176 10.86 -13.93 -6.52
CA VAL A 176 10.56 -13.58 -7.93
C VAL A 176 9.61 -14.57 -8.62
N LEU A 177 9.90 -15.87 -8.57
CA LEU A 177 9.07 -16.90 -9.22
C LEU A 177 7.64 -16.95 -8.66
N TYR A 178 7.46 -16.60 -7.39
CA TYR A 178 6.15 -16.49 -6.78
C TYR A 178 5.39 -15.28 -7.33
N ALA A 179 5.99 -14.10 -7.33
CA ALA A 179 5.39 -12.87 -7.84
C ALA A 179 5.01 -12.99 -9.32
N GLU A 180 5.91 -13.51 -10.17
CA GLU A 180 5.59 -13.75 -11.57
C GLU A 180 4.40 -14.69 -11.76
N ARG A 181 4.38 -15.80 -11.02
CA ARG A 181 3.28 -16.78 -11.07
C ARG A 181 1.97 -16.14 -10.65
N ARG A 182 1.97 -15.29 -9.60
CA ARG A 182 0.78 -14.58 -9.13
C ARG A 182 0.23 -13.66 -10.21
N VAL A 183 1.06 -12.79 -10.79
CA VAL A 183 0.65 -11.87 -11.86
C VAL A 183 0.11 -12.62 -13.07
N LYS A 184 0.87 -13.61 -13.58
CA LYS A 184 0.47 -14.44 -14.73
C LYS A 184 -0.85 -15.17 -14.48
N ASN A 185 -1.08 -15.65 -13.26
CA ASN A 185 -2.34 -16.30 -12.89
C ASN A 185 -3.52 -15.32 -12.91
N HIS A 186 -3.38 -14.12 -12.34
CA HIS A 186 -4.45 -13.11 -12.36
C HIS A 186 -4.78 -12.66 -13.79
N ILE A 187 -3.76 -12.44 -14.62
CA ILE A 187 -3.92 -12.15 -16.06
C ILE A 187 -4.68 -13.28 -16.77
N SER A 188 -4.28 -14.54 -16.54
CA SER A 188 -4.89 -15.72 -17.16
C SER A 188 -6.35 -15.90 -16.74
N ASN A 189 -6.65 -15.76 -15.45
CA ASN A 189 -8.02 -15.85 -14.94
C ASN A 189 -8.91 -14.77 -15.55
N PHE A 190 -8.43 -13.52 -15.59
CA PHE A 190 -9.18 -12.41 -16.20
C PHE A 190 -9.48 -12.67 -17.67
N ASN A 191 -8.47 -13.06 -18.46
CA ASN A 191 -8.66 -13.34 -19.88
C ASN A 191 -9.65 -14.48 -20.11
N ARG A 192 -9.58 -15.54 -19.29
CA ARG A 192 -10.55 -16.63 -19.33
C ARG A 192 -11.97 -16.16 -19.01
N ILE A 193 -12.15 -15.28 -18.02
CA ILE A 193 -13.45 -14.66 -17.72
C ILE A 193 -13.95 -13.87 -18.93
N TYR A 194 -13.11 -12.97 -19.46
CA TYR A 194 -13.44 -12.12 -20.59
C TYR A 194 -13.90 -12.94 -21.81
N GLU A 195 -13.13 -13.97 -22.20
CA GLU A 195 -13.49 -14.86 -23.30
C GLU A 195 -14.78 -15.65 -23.03
N SER A 196 -14.96 -16.13 -21.80
CA SER A 196 -16.17 -16.88 -21.41
C SER A 196 -17.43 -16.01 -21.46
N LEU A 197 -17.33 -14.74 -21.04
CA LEU A 197 -18.42 -13.77 -21.15
C LEU A 197 -18.73 -13.44 -22.61
N CYS A 198 -17.70 -13.26 -23.44
CA CYS A 198 -17.87 -12.97 -24.87
C CYS A 198 -18.54 -14.12 -25.63
N ARG A 199 -18.25 -15.37 -25.25
CA ARG A 199 -18.84 -16.58 -25.84
C ARG A 199 -20.10 -17.06 -25.14
N ASN A 200 -20.50 -16.40 -24.04
CA ASN A 200 -21.59 -16.83 -23.16
C ASN A 200 -21.44 -18.28 -22.63
N THR A 201 -20.22 -18.70 -22.31
CA THR A 201 -19.85 -20.07 -21.88
C THR A 201 -19.32 -20.13 -20.44
N VAL A 202 -19.85 -19.28 -19.55
CA VAL A 202 -19.41 -19.22 -18.15
C VAL A 202 -19.65 -20.55 -17.42
N LYS A 203 -18.58 -21.18 -16.93
CA LYS A 203 -18.64 -22.42 -16.14
C LYS A 203 -18.75 -22.11 -14.64
N THR A 204 -19.91 -22.35 -14.05
CA THR A 204 -20.23 -22.06 -12.64
C THR A 204 -19.25 -22.70 -11.64
N GLU A 205 -18.81 -23.93 -11.89
CA GLU A 205 -17.89 -24.65 -10.98
C GLU A 205 -16.51 -23.98 -10.93
N TRP A 206 -15.97 -23.60 -12.09
CA TRP A 206 -14.67 -22.92 -12.17
C TRP A 206 -14.73 -21.54 -11.52
N LEU A 207 -15.80 -20.79 -11.76
CA LEU A 207 -16.01 -19.48 -11.14
C LEU A 207 -16.07 -19.60 -9.61
N THR A 208 -16.84 -20.54 -9.07
CA THR A 208 -16.97 -20.75 -7.62
C THR A 208 -15.61 -21.07 -6.97
N LYS A 209 -14.78 -21.90 -7.63
CA LYS A 209 -13.41 -22.19 -7.17
C LYS A 209 -12.53 -20.94 -7.19
N LEU A 210 -12.64 -20.13 -8.23
CA LEU A 210 -11.89 -18.88 -8.36
C LEU A 210 -12.30 -17.85 -7.30
N GLU A 211 -13.61 -17.63 -7.12
CA GLU A 211 -14.16 -16.74 -6.10
C GLU A 211 -13.71 -17.16 -4.70
N LYS A 212 -13.69 -18.47 -4.38
CA LYS A 212 -13.19 -18.96 -3.10
C LYS A 212 -11.71 -18.63 -2.87
N ARG A 213 -10.89 -18.69 -3.93
CA ARG A 213 -9.45 -18.43 -3.87
C ARG A 213 -9.13 -16.93 -3.81
N ASN A 214 -9.82 -16.13 -4.61
CA ASN A 214 -9.58 -14.71 -4.81
C ASN A 214 -10.82 -13.91 -4.39
N ASN A 215 -11.09 -13.90 -3.07
CA ASN A 215 -12.34 -13.43 -2.47
C ASN A 215 -12.28 -12.01 -1.87
N ILE A 216 -11.22 -11.25 -2.16
CA ILE A 216 -11.08 -9.87 -1.66
C ILE A 216 -12.18 -8.96 -2.24
N PHE A 217 -12.63 -7.96 -1.49
CA PHE A 217 -13.72 -7.05 -1.87
C PHE A 217 -15.01 -7.81 -2.21
N LYS A 218 -15.66 -8.37 -1.18
CA LYS A 218 -16.91 -9.14 -1.33
C LYS A 218 -18.00 -8.31 -2.03
N ASP A 219 -18.05 -7.02 -1.72
CA ASP A 219 -19.06 -6.07 -2.22
C ASP A 219 -18.59 -5.26 -3.43
N ILE A 220 -17.53 -5.71 -4.13
CA ILE A 220 -17.07 -5.04 -5.35
C ILE A 220 -18.20 -4.99 -6.39
N ASP A 221 -18.35 -3.83 -7.01
CA ASP A 221 -19.20 -3.64 -8.18
C ASP A 221 -18.31 -3.33 -9.39
N TYR A 222 -18.31 -4.22 -10.38
CA TYR A 222 -17.58 -4.05 -11.63
C TYR A 222 -17.96 -2.76 -12.37
N ARG A 223 -19.15 -2.20 -12.13
CA ARG A 223 -19.62 -0.96 -12.76
C ARG A 223 -18.82 0.26 -12.34
N ALA A 224 -18.05 0.17 -11.24
CA ALA A 224 -17.09 1.21 -10.85
C ALA A 224 -16.01 1.48 -11.90
N PHE A 225 -15.78 0.52 -12.82
CA PHE A 225 -14.82 0.65 -13.92
C PHE A 225 -15.42 1.31 -15.18
N ARG A 226 -16.64 1.85 -15.10
CA ARG A 226 -17.22 2.64 -16.19
C ARG A 226 -16.31 3.83 -16.50
N ARG A 227 -16.04 4.06 -17.79
CA ARG A 227 -15.29 5.25 -18.21
C ARG A 227 -16.09 6.48 -17.78
N ARG A 228 -15.45 7.41 -17.07
CA ARG A 228 -16.02 8.73 -16.85
C ARG A 228 -16.05 9.44 -18.20
N GLU A 229 -17.20 9.99 -18.58
CA GLU A 229 -17.26 10.88 -19.73
C GLU A 229 -16.32 12.07 -19.46
N PRO A 230 -15.44 12.41 -20.41
CA PRO A 230 -14.61 13.60 -20.28
C PRO A 230 -15.52 14.83 -20.34
N GLY A 231 -15.91 15.37 -19.18
CA GLY A 231 -16.74 16.58 -19.13
C GLY A 231 -17.40 16.95 -17.81
N ILE A 232 -17.43 16.07 -16.80
CA ILE A 232 -18.01 16.42 -15.49
C ILE A 232 -16.90 16.35 -14.44
N SER A 233 -16.15 17.45 -14.30
CA SER A 233 -15.41 17.70 -13.06
C SER A 233 -16.43 18.11 -12.00
N ALA A 234 -16.42 17.41 -10.87
CA ALA A 234 -17.01 17.91 -9.63
C ALA A 234 -16.21 19.11 -9.11
#